data_AF-A0A519H4Q4-F1
#
_entry.id   AF-A0A519H4Q4-F1
#
_cell.length_a   1.000
_cell.length_b   1.000
_cell.length_c   1.000
_cell.angle_alpha   90.00
_cell.angle_beta   90.00
_cell.angle_gamma   90.00
#
_symmetry.space_group_name_H-M   'P 1'
#
loop_
_entity.id
_entity.type
_entity.pdbx_description
1 polymer ?
#
loop_
_entity_poly.entity_id
_entity_poly.type
_entity_poly.pdbx_seq_one_letter_code
_entity_poly.pdbx_strand_id
1 'polypeptide(L)' 'MSAPDDYESGLVNRRRVLGDAWVDKSLANRNDFNAEFQELITR' A
#
# COMPACT_ATOMS: atom_id res chain seq x y z
N MET A 1 5.23 7.04 16.05
CA MET A 1 5.90 6.40 14.90
C MET A 1 6.31 7.47 13.91
N SER A 2 7.42 7.28 13.21
CA SER A 2 7.75 8.10 12.04
C SER A 2 6.93 7.61 10.85
N ALA A 3 6.54 8.49 9.93
CA ALA A 3 5.79 8.15 8.71
C ALA A 3 6.26 6.88 7.94
N PRO A 4 7.56 6.56 7.82
CA PRO A 4 8.02 5.29 7.23
C PRO A 4 7.55 4.04 8.00
N ASP A 5 7.54 4.05 9.34
CA ASP A 5 7.05 2.92 10.15
C ASP A 5 5.55 2.67 9.95
N ASP A 6 4.77 3.74 9.78
CA ASP A 6 3.31 3.63 9.59
C ASP A 6 2.98 3.02 8.21
N TYR A 7 3.71 3.40 7.16
CA TYR A 7 3.53 2.86 5.82
C TYR A 7 3.89 1.37 5.74
N GLU A 8 5.02 0.96 6.32
CA GLU A 8 5.41 -0.46 6.36
C GLU A 8 4.38 -1.30 7.13
N SER A 9 3.89 -0.79 8.25
CA SER A 9 2.87 -1.45 9.06
C SER A 9 1.54 -1.59 8.32
N GLY A 10 1.10 -0.53 7.62
CA GLY A 10 -0.12 -0.60 6.84
C GLY A 10 0.04 -1.45 5.57
N LEU A 11 1.24 -1.56 4.98
CA LEU A 11 1.50 -2.49 3.88
C LEU A 11 1.35 -3.96 4.33
N VAL A 12 1.82 -4.30 5.52
CA VAL A 12 1.63 -5.64 6.13
C VAL A 12 0.13 -5.93 6.30
N ASN A 13 -0.63 -4.99 6.88
CA ASN A 13 -2.07 -5.15 7.06
C ASN A 13 -2.82 -5.28 5.73
N ARG A 14 -2.43 -4.47 4.74
CA ARG A 14 -3.01 -4.51 3.41
C ARG A 14 -2.78 -5.85 2.71
N ARG A 15 -1.57 -6.43 2.83
CA ARG A 15 -1.26 -7.78 2.33
C ARG A 15 -2.05 -8.86 3.07
N ARG A 16 -2.23 -8.72 4.38
CA ARG A 16 -3.05 -9.65 5.18
C ARG A 16 -4.53 -9.68 4.74
N VAL A 17 -5.08 -8.54 4.32
CA VAL A 17 -6.50 -8.42 3.92
C VAL A 17 -6.73 -8.78 2.46
N LEU A 18 -5.88 -8.28 1.56
CA LEU A 18 -6.10 -8.38 0.11
C LEU A 18 -5.26 -9.49 -0.56
N GLY A 19 -4.24 -10.00 0.13
CA GLY A 19 -3.30 -10.98 -0.40
C GLY A 19 -2.16 -10.36 -1.21
N ASP A 20 -1.02 -11.06 -1.23
CA ASP A 20 0.22 -10.58 -1.88
C ASP A 20 0.05 -10.33 -3.37
N ALA A 21 -0.53 -11.29 -4.11
CA ALA A 21 -0.69 -11.18 -5.56
C ALA A 21 -1.52 -9.95 -5.98
N TRP A 22 -2.52 -9.57 -5.17
CA TRP A 22 -3.31 -8.37 -5.44
C TRP A 22 -2.54 -7.08 -5.14
N VAL A 23 -1.85 -7.04 -4.00
CA VAL A 23 -1.04 -5.88 -3.60
C VAL A 23 0.08 -5.64 -4.61
N ASP A 24 0.77 -6.69 -5.05
CA ASP A 24 1.83 -6.59 -6.05
C ASP A 24 1.31 -6.05 -7.39
N LYS A 25 0.16 -6.59 -7.86
CA LYS A 25 -0.50 -6.06 -9.07
C LYS A 25 -0.91 -4.59 -8.90
N SER A 26 -1.40 -4.21 -7.74
CA SER A 26 -1.81 -2.84 -7.46
C SER A 26 -0.63 -1.87 -7.43
N LEU A 27 0.51 -2.28 -6.85
CA LEU A 27 1.73 -1.48 -6.80
C LEU A 27 2.38 -1.38 -8.19
N ALA A 28 2.39 -2.46 -8.96
CA ALA A 28 2.91 -2.46 -10.33
C ALA A 28 2.11 -1.54 -11.27
N ASN A 29 0.82 -1.35 -11.01
CA ASN A 29 -0.05 -0.44 -11.76
C ASN A 29 -0.12 0.97 -11.15
N ARG A 30 0.81 1.34 -10.25
CA ARG A 30 0.87 2.69 -9.67
C ARG A 30 1.19 3.72 -10.77
N ASN A 31 0.43 4.81 -10.79
CA ASN A 31 0.62 5.94 -11.68
C ASN A 31 0.22 7.25 -10.98
N ASP A 32 0.44 8.39 -11.63
CA ASP A 32 0.21 9.71 -11.04
C ASP A 32 -1.23 9.93 -10.59
N PHE A 33 -2.20 9.28 -11.22
CA PHE A 33 -3.61 9.38 -10.85
C PHE A 33 -3.92 8.62 -9.55
N ASN A 34 -3.31 7.44 -9.34
CA ASN A 34 -3.66 6.56 -8.22
C ASN A 34 -2.62 6.55 -7.08
N ALA A 35 -1.46 7.20 -7.25
CA ALA A 35 -0.36 7.17 -6.28
C ALA A 35 -0.80 7.65 -4.89
N GLU A 36 -1.48 8.80 -4.80
CA GLU A 36 -1.94 9.34 -3.52
C GLU A 36 -2.99 8.44 -2.86
N PHE A 37 -3.86 7.81 -3.64
CA PHE A 37 -4.83 6.85 -3.12
C PHE A 37 -4.13 5.61 -2.55
N GLN A 38 -3.10 5.10 -3.23
CA GLN A 38 -2.30 3.98 -2.74
C GLN A 38 -1.62 4.32 -1.41
N GLU A 39 -1.12 5.54 -1.25
CA GLU A 39 -0.51 5.99 0.02
C GLU A 39 -1.56 6.14 1.12
N LEU A 40 -2.74 6.68 0.79
CA LEU A 40 -3.85 6.85 1.73
C LEU A 40 -4.33 5.52 2.31
N ILE A 41 -4.45 4.47 1.49
CA ILE A 41 -4.94 3.16 1.95
C ILE A 41 -3.84 2.29 2.58
N THR A 42 -2.58 2.73 2.54
CA THR A 42 -1.42 1.99 3.04
C THR A 42 -0.84 2.60 4.31
N ARG A 43 -1.20 3.83 4.67
CA ARG A 43 -0.91 4.43 5.98
C ARG A 43 -2.06 4.18 6.97
#